data_AF-A0A3D5V0F1-F1
#
_entry.id   AF-A0A3D5V0F1-F1
#
_cell.length_a   1.000
_cell.length_b   1.000
_cell.length_c   1.000
_cell.angle_alpha   90.00
_cell.angle_beta   90.00
_cell.angle_gamma   90.00
#
_symmetry.space_group_name_H-M   'P 1'
#
loop_
_entity.id
_entity.type
_entity.pdbx_description
1 polymer ?
#
loop_
_entity_poly.entity_id
_entity_poly.type
_entity_poly.pdbx_seq_one_letter_code
_entity_poly.pdbx_strand_id
1 'polypeptide(L)' 'VKLDEGRDPQKFGIGLKELWEVDPAKHKKGLVQHTLGWPLDDSTGGGSFLYHFGDNLVSVGFVVHLNYKNP' A
#
# COMPACT_ATOMS: atom_id res chain seq x y z
N VAL A 1 -31.69 12.29 6.35
CA VAL A 1 -30.75 13.04 5.47
C VAL A 1 -30.19 12.05 4.47
N LYS A 2 -30.16 12.38 3.17
CA LYS A 2 -29.49 11.57 2.15
C LYS A 2 -28.02 11.98 2.11
N LEU A 3 -27.15 11.18 2.73
CA LEU A 3 -25.75 11.54 2.96
C LEU A 3 -24.87 11.43 1.70
N ASP A 4 -25.36 10.73 0.68
CA ASP A 4 -24.70 10.39 -0.58
C ASP A 4 -25.20 11.18 -1.78
N GLU A 5 -26.11 12.13 -1.57
CA GLU A 5 -26.68 12.94 -2.65
C GLU A 5 -25.59 13.78 -3.36
N GLY A 6 -25.43 13.56 -4.67
CA GLY A 6 -24.42 14.23 -5.50
C GLY A 6 -22.98 13.78 -5.24
N ARG A 7 -22.75 12.60 -4.63
CA ARG A 7 -21.41 12.04 -4.36
C ARG A 7 -21.08 10.90 -5.32
N ASP A 8 -19.81 10.77 -5.66
CA ASP A 8 -19.31 9.64 -6.44
C ASP A 8 -19.41 8.32 -5.64
N PRO A 9 -19.56 7.18 -6.32
CA PRO A 9 -19.52 5.88 -5.67
C PRO A 9 -18.17 5.64 -4.99
N GLN A 10 -18.21 4.94 -3.85
CA GLN A 10 -17.02 4.63 -3.08
C GLN A 10 -16.03 3.77 -3.88
N LYS A 11 -14.74 4.11 -3.78
CA LYS A 11 -13.63 3.35 -4.37
C LYS A 11 -12.87 2.61 -3.27
N PHE A 12 -12.61 1.33 -3.49
CA PHE A 12 -11.92 0.46 -2.53
C PHE A 12 -10.64 -0.11 -3.12
N GLY A 13 -9.70 -0.45 -2.24
CA GLY A 13 -8.52 -1.25 -2.53
C GLY A 13 -8.33 -2.31 -1.46
N ILE A 14 -7.73 -3.44 -1.84
CA ILE A 14 -7.30 -4.47 -0.90
C ILE A 14 -5.82 -4.22 -0.57
N GLY A 15 -5.51 -4.21 0.72
CA GLY A 15 -4.15 -4.09 1.22
C GLY A 15 -3.68 -5.39 1.85
N LEU A 16 -2.53 -5.87 1.43
CA LEU A 16 -1.81 -6.96 2.09
C LEU A 16 -0.62 -6.37 2.84
N LYS A 17 -0.37 -6.85 4.06
CA LYS A 17 0.68 -6.36 4.94
C LYS A 17 1.35 -7.50 5.65
N GLU A 18 2.67 -7.42 5.73
CA GLU A 18 3.51 -8.26 6.57
C GLU A 18 4.35 -7.40 7.52
N LEU A 19 4.81 -8.01 8.60
CA LEU A 19 5.78 -7.42 9.52
C LEU A 19 7.05 -8.24 9.47
N TRP A 20 8.16 -7.59 9.14
CA TRP A 20 9.47 -8.22 9.07
C TRP A 20 10.38 -7.63 10.13
N GLU A 21 11.20 -8.47 10.74
CA GLU A 21 12.40 -8.05 11.45
C GLU A 21 13.58 -8.15 10.48
N VAL A 22 14.35 -7.07 10.34
CA VAL A 22 15.46 -7.00 9.37
C VAL A 22 16.79 -6.85 10.08
N ASP A 23 17.88 -7.14 9.37
CA ASP A 23 19.23 -6.84 9.84
C ASP A 23 19.31 -5.35 10.27
N PRO A 24 19.78 -5.05 11.49
CA PRO A 24 19.92 -3.67 11.98
C PRO A 24 20.71 -2.76 11.03
N ALA A 25 21.72 -3.29 10.32
CA ALA A 25 22.51 -2.53 9.35
C ALA A 25 21.70 -2.09 8.11
N LYS A 26 20.57 -2.76 7.83
CA LYS A 26 19.63 -2.42 6.76
C LYS A 26 18.46 -1.57 7.25
N HIS A 27 18.26 -1.45 8.57
CA HIS A 27 17.19 -0.65 9.13
C HIS A 27 17.53 0.84 9.11
N LYS A 28 16.56 1.66 8.68
CA LYS A 28 16.67 3.12 8.68
C LYS A 28 15.48 3.70 9.44
N LYS A 29 15.61 3.82 10.76
CA LYS A 29 14.52 4.25 11.65
C LYS A 29 13.80 5.50 11.14
N GLY A 30 12.48 5.41 11.01
CA GLY A 30 11.61 6.49 10.52
C GLY A 30 11.55 6.64 9.01
N LEU A 31 12.29 5.83 8.24
CA LEU A 31 12.19 5.84 6.78
C LEU A 31 10.80 5.34 6.33
N VAL A 32 10.21 6.10 5.42
CA VAL A 32 8.94 5.83 4.78
C VAL A 32 9.17 5.80 3.27
N GLN A 33 8.77 4.72 2.61
CA GLN A 33 8.87 4.57 1.16
C GLN A 33 7.54 4.13 0.57
N HIS A 34 7.27 4.66 -0.62
CA HIS A 34 6.14 4.26 -1.47
C HIS A 34 6.66 4.06 -2.89
N THR A 35 6.16 3.03 -3.57
CA THR A 35 6.46 2.82 -4.98
C THR A 35 5.18 2.58 -5.77
N LEU A 36 5.19 3.04 -7.01
CA LEU A 36 4.13 2.84 -8.00
C LEU A 36 4.74 2.22 -9.26
N GLY A 37 3.89 1.64 -10.11
CA GLY A 37 4.30 0.93 -11.32
C GLY A 37 4.54 -0.55 -11.05
N TRP A 38 5.62 -1.11 -11.61
CA TRP A 38 5.89 -2.54 -11.57
C TRP A 38 5.77 -3.11 -10.14
N PRO A 39 5.04 -4.24 -9.94
CA PRO A 39 4.55 -5.19 -10.94
C PRO A 39 3.20 -4.86 -11.59
N LEU A 40 2.58 -3.73 -11.28
CA LEU A 40 1.32 -3.31 -11.92
C LEU A 40 1.58 -2.65 -13.28
N ASP A 41 0.60 -2.77 -14.17
CA ASP A 41 0.54 -1.97 -15.40
C ASP A 41 0.03 -0.54 -15.13
N ASP A 42 0.13 0.34 -16.12
CA ASP A 42 -0.27 1.75 -16.00
C ASP A 42 -1.80 1.96 -15.85
N SER A 43 -2.60 0.91 -16.07
CA SER A 43 -4.06 0.94 -15.95
C SER A 43 -4.59 0.43 -14.62
N THR A 44 -3.74 -0.25 -13.84
CA THR A 44 -4.08 -0.86 -12.57
C THR A 44 -3.56 -0.01 -11.43
N GLY A 45 -4.48 0.65 -10.71
CA GLY A 45 -4.10 1.49 -9.59
C GLY A 45 -3.70 0.66 -8.37
N GLY A 46 -2.59 1.01 -7.76
CA GLY A 46 -2.04 0.33 -6.59
C GLY A 46 -0.57 0.71 -6.38
N GLY A 47 0.10 0.03 -5.47
CA GLY A 47 1.50 0.28 -5.16
C GLY A 47 1.97 -0.39 -3.88
N SER A 48 3.27 -0.29 -3.62
CA SER A 48 3.88 -0.81 -2.41
C SER A 48 4.12 0.28 -1.37
N PHE A 49 4.20 -0.14 -0.12
CA PHE A 49 4.67 0.69 0.98
C PHE A 49 5.69 -0.07 1.83
N LEU A 50 6.64 0.67 2.40
CA LEU A 50 7.65 0.13 3.29
C LEU A 50 8.00 1.15 4.37
N TYR A 51 7.76 0.80 5.63
CA TYR A 51 7.96 1.68 6.78
C TYR A 51 8.90 1.05 7.81
N HIS A 52 9.98 1.75 8.14
CA HIS A 52 10.92 1.34 9.18
C HIS A 52 10.50 1.91 10.54
N PHE A 53 10.16 1.05 11.48
CA PHE A 53 9.68 1.43 12.81
C PHE A 53 10.29 0.53 13.91
N GLY A 54 10.03 0.89 15.17
CA GLY A 54 10.49 0.12 16.34
C GLY A 54 12.01 -0.14 16.33
N ASP A 55 12.38 -1.29 16.89
CA ASP A 55 13.74 -1.81 16.88
C ASP A 55 13.87 -2.84 15.75
N ASN A 56 14.38 -2.40 14.60
CA ASN A 56 14.64 -3.22 13.41
C ASN A 56 13.40 -3.82 12.72
N LEU A 57 12.22 -3.28 12.96
CA LEU A 57 10.99 -3.73 12.30
C LEU A 57 10.71 -2.94 11.01
N VAL A 58 10.19 -3.65 10.01
CA VAL A 58 9.71 -3.10 8.75
C VAL A 58 8.28 -3.56 8.50
N SER A 59 7.37 -2.61 8.34
CA SER A 59 6.01 -2.87 7.86
C SER A 59 6.04 -2.73 6.35
N VAL A 60 5.90 -3.85 5.65
CA VAL A 60 5.88 -3.91 4.19
C VAL A 60 4.51 -4.34 3.73
N GLY A 61 4.06 -3.81 2.60
CA GLY A 61 2.81 -4.25 2.02
C GLY A 61 2.56 -3.69 0.65
N PHE A 62 1.41 -4.09 0.11
CA PHE A 62 0.99 -3.78 -1.24
C PHE A 62 -0.51 -3.53 -1.26
N VAL A 63 -0.94 -2.54 -2.03
CA VAL A 63 -2.35 -2.21 -2.24
C VAL A 63 -2.70 -2.36 -3.71
N VAL A 64 -3.84 -2.97 -4.00
CA VAL A 64 -4.42 -3.03 -5.35
C VAL A 64 -5.85 -2.50 -5.28
N HIS A 65 -6.21 -1.56 -6.16
CA HIS A 65 -7.59 -1.07 -6.26
C HIS A 65 -8.50 -2.17 -6.81
N LEU A 66 -9.67 -2.37 -6.19
CA LEU A 66 -10.61 -3.44 -6.54
C LEU A 66 -11.37 -3.22 -7.86
N ASN A 67 -10.97 -2.23 -8.66
CA ASN A 67 -11.52 -1.94 -9.98
C ASN A 67 -10.60 -2.39 -11.13
N TYR A 68 -9.58 -3.22 -10.85
CA TYR A 68 -8.73 -3.85 -11.87
C TYR A 68 -9.55 -4.69 -12.85
N LYS A 69 -9.05 -4.87 -14.09
CA LYS A 69 -9.83 -5.47 -15.19
C LYS A 69 -9.48 -6.92 -15.50
N ASN A 70 -8.26 -7.35 -15.20
CA ASN A 70 -7.80 -8.71 -15.45
C ASN A 70 -8.33 -9.65 -14.35
N PRO A 71 -9.18 -10.66 -14.65
CA PRO A 71 -9.72 -11.59 -13.64
C PRO A 71 -8.65 -12.41 -12.93
#